data_AF-A0A2V5ZQM4-F1
#
_entry.id   AF-A0A2V5ZQM4-F1
#
_cell.length_a   1.000
_cell.length_b   1.000
_cell.length_c   1.000
_cell.angle_alpha   90.00
_cell.angle_beta   90.00
_cell.angle_gamma   90.00
#
_symmetry.space_group_name_H-M   'P 1'
#
loop_
_entity.id
_entity.type
_entity.pdbx_description
1 polymer ?
#
loop_
_entity_poly.entity_id
_entity_poly.type
_entity_poly.pdbx_seq_one_letter_code
_entity_poly.pdbx_strand_id
1 'polypeptide(L)'
;ALTSGGAIPDNTDYRVILEPSEIFVGTVNEDFAVESLAGDIFQLGNASWRILRVNSGVVRVEDAKGQPPGIPFWLGEAPARTNELSFAVSNLRIEIEQHLSVGEADSFPKKIEEWIANEFQLPQSAAEQVAAYFADAYRSLGAIASQQTLVLERFFDESGGMQLVLHAPFGSRINRAWGLALRKRFCRSFNFELQAAATDDTIVISLGTQHSFPLDEVFRYLNSKTVRELLVQALLDAPMFTIRWRWNATRSLAVPRFRGGAKIAAPLQRMESENLLAAVFPDQLACLEHIVGDREIPDHPLVKQTIEDCLTEAMDIDGLEEVLRRIERGEIRCIARDLPEPSPLAAEILNARPYAFLDNAPLEERRTQAVYTRRASDRNGSDGLGVLDTAAIEKVKTEAWPEATNDDELHDALMLIGVMTCEELQRTSNGESHASNGAVSAHFLQELVASHRATQLQIGHKLFVIAAERLPMLRTIYPNAVCEPELVLPDSMHGKTWERTDAIRELVRGRMEVCGPITISELTDVLVLEHSEIDAALLALESEGFVLRGKFHPDTAGVGIGGASGACGRLRSRMAGPALFFRSGWLGTFEHAAKFKRTSIGAVADESNRALSARKSCRLARVDPAELGN
;
A
#
# COMPACT_ATOMS: atom_id res chain seq x y z
N ALA A 1 32.85 -17.55 -35.43
CA ALA A 1 33.56 -16.86 -34.32
C ALA A 1 33.83 -15.39 -34.65
N LEU A 2 34.65 -15.06 -35.66
CA LEU A 2 35.10 -13.68 -35.94
C LEU A 2 33.97 -12.64 -36.14
N THR A 3 32.82 -13.05 -36.70
CA THR A 3 31.68 -12.16 -36.96
C THR A 3 30.65 -12.13 -35.84
N SER A 4 30.69 -13.06 -34.88
CA SER A 4 29.71 -13.18 -33.79
C SER A 4 30.32 -12.99 -32.40
N GLY A 5 31.61 -12.68 -32.32
CA GLY A 5 32.30 -12.44 -31.06
C GLY A 5 31.99 -11.07 -30.44
N GLY A 6 32.48 -10.86 -29.23
CA GLY A 6 32.29 -9.64 -28.44
C GLY A 6 31.50 -9.89 -27.15
N ALA A 7 31.73 -9.05 -26.14
CA ALA A 7 31.06 -9.14 -24.84
C ALA A 7 29.82 -8.24 -24.73
N ILE A 8 29.69 -7.25 -25.61
CA ILE A 8 28.53 -6.35 -25.65
C ILE A 8 27.34 -7.15 -26.19
N PRO A 9 26.21 -7.21 -25.44
CA PRO A 9 25.00 -7.87 -25.91
C PRO A 9 24.36 -7.09 -27.06
N ASP A 10 23.66 -7.80 -27.95
CA ASP A 10 22.79 -7.16 -28.92
C ASP A 10 21.52 -6.68 -28.20
N ASN A 11 21.45 -5.39 -27.86
CA ASN A 11 20.18 -4.73 -27.57
C ASN A 11 19.55 -4.41 -28.92
N THR A 12 18.45 -5.09 -29.27
CA THR A 12 17.79 -4.81 -30.53
C THR A 12 16.97 -3.55 -30.39
N ASP A 13 17.42 -2.50 -31.04
CA ASP A 13 16.59 -1.32 -31.27
C ASP A 13 15.99 -1.40 -32.68
N TYR A 14 14.73 -0.97 -32.81
CA TYR A 14 14.11 -0.76 -34.11
C TYR A 14 14.45 0.64 -34.61
N ARG A 15 14.85 0.73 -35.88
CA ARG A 15 15.08 2.02 -36.52
C ARG A 15 13.74 2.69 -36.82
N VAL A 16 13.57 3.92 -36.38
CA VAL A 16 12.41 4.76 -36.71
C VAL A 16 12.70 5.51 -38.00
N ILE A 17 11.90 5.25 -39.03
CA ILE A 17 12.06 5.82 -40.37
C ILE A 17 10.79 6.62 -40.73
N LEU A 18 10.98 7.88 -41.11
CA LEU A 18 9.92 8.77 -41.57
C LEU A 18 9.50 8.42 -43.00
N GLU A 19 8.21 8.28 -43.24
CA GLU A 19 7.61 8.17 -44.57
C GLU A 19 7.02 9.51 -45.03
N PRO A 20 7.06 9.85 -46.34
CA PRO A 20 7.63 9.08 -47.46
C PRO A 20 9.13 9.34 -47.71
N SER A 21 9.77 10.17 -46.89
CA SER A 21 11.12 10.67 -47.15
C SER A 21 12.25 9.67 -46.84
N GLU A 22 11.93 8.52 -46.26
CA GLU A 22 12.84 7.47 -45.78
C GLU A 22 13.96 7.99 -44.86
N ILE A 23 13.70 9.10 -44.15
CA ILE A 23 14.67 9.72 -43.24
C ILE A 23 14.70 8.92 -41.93
N PHE A 24 15.91 8.56 -41.48
CA PHE A 24 16.12 7.99 -40.15
C PHE A 24 15.94 9.07 -39.08
N VAL A 25 15.00 8.85 -38.17
CA VAL A 25 14.64 9.80 -37.10
C VAL A 25 15.32 9.44 -35.78
N GLY A 26 15.48 8.15 -35.51
CA GLY A 26 16.11 7.65 -34.29
C GLY A 26 15.82 6.17 -34.08
N THR A 27 15.99 5.70 -32.86
CA THR A 27 15.72 4.32 -32.47
C THR A 27 14.67 4.25 -31.36
N VAL A 28 13.92 3.16 -31.33
CA VAL A 28 13.09 2.76 -30.19
C VAL A 28 13.44 1.33 -29.80
N ASN A 29 13.23 0.98 -28.54
CA ASN A 29 13.43 -0.38 -28.06
C ASN A 29 12.54 -1.38 -28.82
N GLU A 30 13.04 -2.59 -29.08
CA GLU A 30 12.30 -3.64 -29.78
C GLU A 30 10.99 -4.01 -29.10
N ASP A 31 10.94 -4.07 -27.76
CA ASP A 31 9.73 -4.51 -27.05
C ASP A 31 8.63 -3.46 -27.20
N PHE A 32 8.97 -2.18 -27.09
CA PHE A 32 8.06 -1.08 -27.43
C PHE A 32 7.59 -1.19 -28.89
N ALA A 33 8.50 -1.43 -29.84
CA ALA A 33 8.15 -1.50 -31.25
C ALA A 33 7.24 -2.70 -31.59
N VAL A 34 7.40 -3.84 -30.93
CA VAL A 34 6.61 -5.06 -31.16
C VAL A 34 5.23 -4.96 -30.54
N GLU A 35 5.11 -4.35 -29.35
CA GLU A 35 3.83 -4.14 -28.67
C GLU A 35 3.01 -2.99 -29.26
N SER A 36 3.65 -2.08 -29.99
CA SER A 36 2.99 -0.95 -30.65
C SER A 36 2.16 -1.36 -31.86
N LEU A 37 1.01 -0.72 -32.03
CA LEU A 37 0.10 -0.90 -33.15
C LEU A 37 0.23 0.23 -34.19
N ALA A 38 -0.20 -0.04 -35.41
CA ALA A 38 -0.36 0.99 -36.42
C ALA A 38 -1.44 2.00 -35.98
N GLY A 39 -1.09 3.28 -35.96
CA GLY A 39 -1.90 4.37 -35.43
C GLY A 39 -1.41 4.93 -34.09
N ASP A 40 -0.58 4.18 -33.34
CA ASP A 40 -0.06 4.63 -32.06
C ASP A 40 0.88 5.82 -32.24
N ILE A 41 0.85 6.74 -31.27
CA ILE A 41 1.63 7.98 -31.32
C ILE A 41 2.60 7.96 -30.16
N PHE A 42 3.88 8.16 -30.45
CA PHE A 42 4.93 8.17 -29.43
C PHE A 42 5.88 9.34 -29.59
N GLN A 43 6.52 9.71 -28.48
CA GLN A 43 7.46 10.80 -28.46
C GLN A 43 8.87 10.29 -28.74
N LEU A 44 9.55 10.88 -29.73
CA LEU A 44 10.98 10.65 -29.96
C LEU A 44 11.68 12.00 -30.14
N GLY A 45 12.55 12.32 -29.19
CA GLY A 45 13.10 13.67 -29.03
C GLY A 45 12.00 14.67 -28.62
N ASN A 46 11.91 15.78 -29.34
CA ASN A 46 10.90 16.82 -29.09
C ASN A 46 9.68 16.72 -29.99
N ALA A 47 9.59 15.67 -30.83
CA ALA A 47 8.52 15.48 -31.80
C ALA A 47 7.69 14.24 -31.47
N SER A 48 6.43 14.26 -31.92
CA SER A 48 5.48 13.14 -31.79
C SER A 48 5.34 12.45 -33.14
N TRP A 49 5.43 11.14 -33.15
CA TRP A 49 5.45 10.33 -34.37
C TRP A 49 4.33 9.30 -34.32
N ARG A 50 3.55 9.20 -35.40
CA ARG A 50 2.49 8.19 -35.54
C ARG A 50 3.04 6.99 -36.28
N ILE A 51 2.84 5.79 -35.75
CA ILE A 51 3.26 4.53 -36.36
C ILE A 51 2.35 4.22 -37.55
N LEU A 52 2.94 4.09 -38.74
CA LEU A 52 2.24 3.62 -39.94
C LEU A 52 2.26 2.10 -40.02
N ARG A 53 3.45 1.52 -39.78
CA ARG A 53 3.67 0.08 -39.78
C ARG A 53 4.95 -0.29 -39.06
N VAL A 54 4.95 -1.48 -38.47
CA VAL A 54 6.14 -2.09 -37.86
C VAL A 54 6.61 -3.22 -38.77
N ASN A 55 7.86 -3.14 -39.22
CA ASN A 55 8.57 -4.15 -39.99
C ASN A 55 9.70 -4.74 -39.15
N SER A 56 10.27 -5.88 -39.57
CA SER A 56 11.39 -6.51 -38.87
C SER A 56 12.59 -5.55 -38.73
N GLY A 57 12.83 -5.06 -37.51
CA GLY A 57 13.88 -4.10 -37.18
C GLY A 57 13.65 -2.64 -37.62
N VAL A 58 12.45 -2.28 -38.09
CA VAL A 58 12.13 -0.92 -38.57
C VAL A 58 10.70 -0.53 -38.19
N VAL A 59 10.51 0.59 -37.50
CA VAL A 59 9.20 1.24 -37.32
C VAL A 59 9.09 2.37 -38.35
N ARG A 60 8.08 2.33 -39.22
CA ARG A 60 7.82 3.40 -40.17
C ARG A 60 6.77 4.35 -39.60
N VAL A 61 7.07 5.64 -39.61
CA VAL A 61 6.27 6.67 -38.95
C VAL A 61 5.94 7.84 -39.86
N GLU A 62 4.91 8.58 -39.51
CA GLU A 62 4.62 9.93 -40.00
C GLU A 62 4.63 10.94 -38.84
N ASP A 63 4.79 12.23 -39.14
CA ASP A 63 4.69 13.28 -38.13
C ASP A 63 3.26 13.37 -37.58
N ALA A 64 3.10 13.23 -36.27
CA ALA A 64 1.81 13.29 -35.59
C ALA A 64 1.32 14.74 -35.34
N LYS A 65 2.08 15.75 -35.78
CA LYS A 65 1.72 17.18 -35.74
C LYS A 65 1.32 17.68 -34.34
N GLY A 66 2.00 17.20 -33.31
CA GLY A 66 1.77 17.59 -31.92
C GLY A 66 0.57 16.92 -31.25
N GLN A 67 0.01 15.85 -31.83
CA GLN A 67 -0.94 15.01 -31.10
C GLN A 67 -0.29 14.39 -29.84
N PRO A 68 -1.06 14.22 -28.75
CA PRO A 68 -0.53 13.77 -27.46
C PRO A 68 0.14 12.40 -27.60
N PRO A 69 1.46 12.28 -27.33
CA PRO A 69 2.17 11.03 -27.48
C PRO A 69 2.18 10.18 -26.21
N GLY A 70 2.27 8.86 -26.37
CA GLY A 70 2.84 7.98 -25.36
C GLY A 70 4.35 8.14 -25.28
N ILE A 71 4.96 7.78 -24.15
CA ILE A 71 6.41 7.78 -24.00
C ILE A 71 6.91 6.38 -24.34
N PRO A 72 7.79 6.21 -25.34
CA PRO A 72 8.38 4.90 -25.61
C PRO A 72 9.17 4.45 -24.39
N PHE A 73 8.93 3.22 -23.97
CA PHE A 73 9.68 2.65 -22.87
C PHE A 73 10.97 2.01 -23.38
N TRP A 74 12.00 2.07 -22.55
CA TRP A 74 13.25 1.35 -22.77
C TRP A 74 13.33 0.28 -21.68
N LEU A 75 13.02 -0.97 -22.03
CA LEU A 75 13.32 -2.13 -21.18
C LEU A 75 14.82 -2.42 -21.33
N GLY A 76 15.63 -1.56 -20.70
CA GLY A 76 17.06 -1.76 -20.54
C GLY A 76 17.40 -1.87 -19.05
N GLU A 77 18.42 -2.65 -18.71
CA GLU A 77 19.01 -2.60 -17.37
C GLU A 77 19.70 -1.24 -17.22
N ALA A 78 18.99 -0.25 -16.67
CA ALA A 78 19.59 1.02 -16.32
C ALA A 78 20.65 0.81 -15.22
N PRO A 79 21.78 1.52 -15.27
CA PRO A 79 22.77 1.45 -14.20
C PRO A 79 22.12 1.88 -12.88
N ALA A 80 22.24 1.03 -11.88
CA ALA A 80 21.78 1.29 -10.53
C ALA A 80 22.72 2.24 -9.78
N ARG A 81 22.21 2.90 -8.74
CA ARG A 81 23.04 3.67 -7.81
C ARG A 81 24.12 2.76 -7.19
N THR A 82 25.38 3.21 -7.20
CA THR A 82 26.48 2.44 -6.62
C THR A 82 26.38 2.36 -5.10
N ASN A 83 27.09 1.40 -4.50
CA ASN A 83 27.09 1.22 -3.05
C ASN A 83 27.66 2.45 -2.32
N GLU A 84 28.70 3.09 -2.87
CA GLU A 84 29.30 4.30 -2.32
C GLU A 84 28.32 5.47 -2.32
N LEU A 85 27.57 5.65 -3.42
CA LEU A 85 26.59 6.72 -3.52
C LEU A 85 25.37 6.45 -2.62
N SER A 86 24.92 5.20 -2.53
CA SER A 86 23.86 4.79 -1.58
C SER A 86 24.28 5.02 -0.12
N PHE A 87 25.55 4.75 0.21
CA PHE A 87 26.11 5.05 1.54
C PHE A 87 26.15 6.56 1.82
N ALA A 88 26.57 7.37 0.85
CA ALA A 88 26.57 8.83 0.99
C ALA A 88 25.15 9.41 1.19
N VAL A 89 24.17 8.93 0.41
CA VAL A 89 22.74 9.29 0.59
C VAL A 89 22.24 8.89 1.97
N SER A 90 22.61 7.70 2.44
CA SER A 90 22.27 7.24 3.79
C SER A 90 22.86 8.12 4.89
N ASN A 91 24.12 8.54 4.77
CA ASN A 91 24.76 9.42 5.76
C ASN A 91 24.07 10.78 5.83
N LEU A 92 23.75 11.37 4.67
CA LEU A 92 22.98 12.62 4.61
C LEU A 92 21.65 12.48 5.34
N ARG A 93 20.92 11.37 5.12
CA ARG A 93 19.65 11.10 5.80
C ARG A 93 19.82 10.92 7.32
N ILE A 94 20.92 10.33 7.78
CA ILE A 94 21.25 10.19 9.20
C ILE A 94 21.51 11.57 9.82
N GLU A 95 22.30 12.43 9.17
CA GLU A 95 22.57 13.80 9.63
C GLU A 95 21.28 14.63 9.71
N ILE A 96 20.41 14.53 8.70
CA ILE A 96 19.09 15.16 8.72
C ILE A 96 18.24 14.68 9.92
N GLU A 97 18.20 13.37 10.19
CA GLU A 97 17.46 12.82 11.34
C GLU A 97 18.02 13.36 12.67
N GLN A 98 19.34 13.54 12.80
CA GLN A 98 19.95 14.11 14.01
C GLN A 98 19.44 15.53 14.26
N HIS A 99 19.34 16.36 13.22
CA HIS A 99 18.75 17.70 13.31
C HIS A 99 17.24 17.70 13.66
N LEU A 100 16.51 16.66 13.23
CA LEU A 100 15.08 16.45 13.56
C LEU A 100 14.85 15.87 14.96
N SER A 101 15.82 15.16 15.53
CA SER A 101 15.67 14.53 16.84
C SER A 101 15.91 15.49 18.01
N VAL A 102 16.51 16.67 17.76
CA VAL A 102 16.96 17.63 18.78
C VAL A 102 16.24 18.98 18.66
N GLY A 103 15.18 19.17 19.44
CA GLY A 103 14.47 20.45 19.60
C GLY A 103 12.96 20.33 19.71
N GLU A 104 12.28 21.48 19.78
CA GLU A 104 10.83 21.56 19.66
C GLU A 104 10.41 21.32 18.19
N ALA A 105 9.31 20.58 17.98
CA ALA A 105 8.88 20.12 16.67
C ALA A 105 8.59 21.24 15.65
N ASP A 106 8.24 22.42 16.14
CA ASP A 106 7.98 23.62 15.33
C ASP A 106 9.28 24.28 14.82
N SER A 107 10.42 23.98 15.44
CA SER A 107 11.74 24.53 15.06
C SER A 107 12.48 23.69 14.02
N PHE A 108 12.00 22.48 13.71
CA PHE A 108 12.68 21.52 12.84
C PHE A 108 12.97 22.04 11.41
N PRO A 109 11.99 22.63 10.68
CA PRO A 109 12.22 23.03 9.29
C PRO A 109 13.31 24.11 9.18
N LYS A 110 13.29 25.13 10.06
CA LYS A 110 14.26 26.23 10.01
C LYS A 110 15.69 25.79 10.30
N LYS A 111 15.90 24.90 11.28
CA LYS A 111 17.24 24.40 11.61
C LYS A 111 17.88 23.65 10.44
N ILE A 112 17.07 22.82 9.76
CA ILE A 112 17.55 22.05 8.60
C ILE A 112 17.77 22.97 7.41
N GLU A 113 16.86 23.91 7.16
CA GLU A 113 17.02 24.93 6.13
C GLU A 113 18.34 25.67 6.29
N GLU A 114 18.61 26.21 7.49
CA GLU A 114 19.84 26.93 7.81
C GLU A 114 21.08 26.05 7.66
N TRP A 115 21.05 24.81 8.16
CA TRP A 115 22.17 23.88 8.04
C TRP A 115 22.45 23.50 6.59
N ILE A 116 21.43 23.09 5.82
CA ILE A 116 21.58 22.69 4.41
C ILE A 116 22.03 23.86 3.55
N ALA A 117 21.45 25.05 3.76
CA ALA A 117 21.85 26.25 3.02
C ALA A 117 23.32 26.60 3.26
N ASN A 118 23.80 26.47 4.50
CA ASN A 118 25.19 26.79 4.85
C ASN A 118 26.18 25.71 4.43
N GLU A 119 25.90 24.44 4.67
CA GLU A 119 26.84 23.35 4.40
C GLU A 119 26.97 23.08 2.89
N PHE A 120 25.84 23.05 2.18
CA PHE A 120 25.80 22.70 0.75
C PHE A 120 25.68 23.91 -0.17
N GLN A 121 25.64 25.14 0.38
CA GLN A 121 25.52 26.39 -0.37
C GLN A 121 24.31 26.40 -1.32
N LEU A 122 23.21 25.76 -0.89
CA LEU A 122 21.98 25.72 -1.67
C LEU A 122 21.22 27.06 -1.63
N PRO A 123 20.52 27.44 -2.72
CA PRO A 123 19.57 28.55 -2.67
C PRO A 123 18.52 28.33 -1.58
N GLN A 124 18.09 29.41 -0.93
CA GLN A 124 17.14 29.33 0.20
C GLN A 124 15.87 28.54 -0.15
N SER A 125 15.30 28.76 -1.34
CA SER A 125 14.09 28.05 -1.78
C SER A 125 14.30 26.53 -1.95
N ALA A 126 15.51 26.09 -2.29
CA ALA A 126 15.83 24.67 -2.38
C ALA A 126 16.04 24.07 -0.98
N ALA A 127 16.74 24.77 -0.10
CA ALA A 127 16.93 24.35 1.29
C ALA A 127 15.59 24.24 2.04
N GLU A 128 14.68 25.19 1.85
CA GLU A 128 13.32 25.18 2.41
C GLU A 128 12.53 23.95 1.96
N GLN A 129 12.57 23.61 0.66
CA GLN A 129 11.86 22.44 0.13
C GLN A 129 12.41 21.12 0.68
N VAL A 130 13.74 20.99 0.76
CA VAL A 130 14.37 19.78 1.32
C VAL A 130 14.05 19.64 2.81
N ALA A 131 14.13 20.74 3.56
CA ALA A 131 13.81 20.76 4.98
C ALA A 131 12.33 20.39 5.22
N ALA A 132 11.40 20.97 4.46
CA ALA A 132 9.98 20.65 4.55
C ALA A 132 9.71 19.17 4.23
N TYR A 133 10.33 18.65 3.16
CA TYR A 133 10.17 17.26 2.73
C TYR A 133 10.58 16.25 3.81
N PHE A 134 11.77 16.42 4.41
CA PHE A 134 12.24 15.51 5.45
C PHE A 134 11.56 15.73 6.80
N ALA A 135 11.19 16.97 7.15
CA ALA A 135 10.41 17.23 8.36
C ALA A 135 9.05 16.51 8.30
N ASP A 136 8.38 16.55 7.14
CA ASP A 136 7.12 15.86 6.93
C ASP A 136 7.29 14.33 6.93
N ALA A 137 8.33 13.81 6.28
CA ALA A 137 8.65 12.39 6.32
C ALA A 137 8.86 11.90 7.76
N TYR A 138 9.60 12.65 8.58
CA TYR A 138 9.83 12.32 9.98
C TYR A 138 8.57 12.41 10.82
N ARG A 139 7.69 13.40 10.58
CA ARG A 139 6.38 13.47 11.26
C ARG A 139 5.50 12.26 10.94
N SER A 140 5.47 11.81 9.68
CA SER A 140 4.69 10.64 9.26
C SER A 140 5.27 9.34 9.82
N LEU A 141 6.59 9.14 9.72
CA LEU A 141 7.22 7.84 9.97
C LEU A 141 7.83 7.71 11.38
N GLY A 142 8.16 8.83 12.01
CA GLY A 142 8.89 8.92 13.27
C GLY A 142 10.40 8.64 13.15
N ALA A 143 10.91 8.51 11.93
CA ALA A 143 12.33 8.31 11.61
C ALA A 143 12.57 8.65 10.13
N ILE A 144 13.82 8.89 9.76
CA ILE A 144 14.23 8.97 8.36
C ILE A 144 14.91 7.67 7.95
N ALA A 145 14.43 7.04 6.88
CA ALA A 145 14.99 5.78 6.41
C ALA A 145 16.42 5.94 5.91
N SER A 146 17.32 5.08 6.40
CA SER A 146 18.76 5.04 6.11
C SER A 146 19.24 3.57 6.10
N GLN A 147 20.50 3.30 5.78
CA GLN A 147 21.07 1.95 5.86
C GLN A 147 21.26 1.46 7.31
N GLN A 148 20.95 2.30 8.32
CA GLN A 148 20.91 1.96 9.74
C GLN A 148 19.49 1.89 10.29
N THR A 149 18.51 2.52 9.63
CA THR A 149 17.09 2.49 10.00
C THR A 149 16.23 2.20 8.79
N LEU A 150 15.56 1.05 8.79
CA LEU A 150 14.56 0.71 7.78
C LEU A 150 13.17 1.03 8.30
N VAL A 151 12.35 1.57 7.40
CA VAL A 151 10.97 1.89 7.71
C VAL A 151 10.07 1.15 6.74
N LEU A 152 9.14 0.39 7.28
CA LEU A 152 8.08 -0.27 6.54
C LEU A 152 6.80 0.47 6.83
N GLU A 153 6.20 1.06 5.80
CA GLU A 153 4.88 1.68 5.90
C GLU A 153 3.84 0.87 5.13
N ARG A 154 2.62 0.83 5.68
CA ARG A 154 1.45 0.24 5.03
C ARG A 154 0.31 1.25 5.05
N PHE A 155 -0.32 1.45 3.91
CA PHE A 155 -1.48 2.34 3.75
C PHE A 155 -2.46 1.78 2.71
N PHE A 156 -3.68 2.30 2.68
CA PHE A 156 -4.73 1.82 1.79
C PHE A 156 -4.66 2.45 0.40
N ASP A 157 -5.09 1.71 -0.62
CA ASP A 157 -5.41 2.24 -1.94
C ASP A 157 -6.92 2.48 -2.11
N GLU A 158 -7.31 3.19 -3.16
CA GLU A 158 -8.72 3.54 -3.38
C GLU A 158 -9.61 2.33 -3.72
N SER A 159 -9.02 1.21 -4.11
CA SER A 159 -9.75 -0.03 -4.35
C SER A 159 -9.99 -0.87 -3.08
N GLY A 160 -9.53 -0.37 -1.92
CA GLY A 160 -9.66 -1.02 -0.62
C GLY A 160 -8.57 -2.04 -0.32
N GLY A 161 -7.61 -2.26 -1.22
CA GLY A 161 -6.42 -3.03 -0.88
C GLY A 161 -5.37 -2.15 -0.21
N MET A 162 -4.16 -2.69 -0.07
CA MET A 162 -3.10 -2.03 0.67
C MET A 162 -1.82 -1.96 -0.15
N GLN A 163 -1.00 -0.97 0.16
CA GLN A 163 0.33 -0.80 -0.37
C GLN A 163 1.32 -0.93 0.76
N LEU A 164 2.26 -1.84 0.60
CA LEU A 164 3.35 -2.08 1.54
C LEU A 164 4.63 -1.50 0.96
N VAL A 165 5.14 -0.42 1.55
CA VAL A 165 6.36 0.26 1.08
C VAL A 165 7.47 0.09 2.11
N LEU A 166 8.55 -0.57 1.70
CA LEU A 166 9.79 -0.68 2.46
C LEU A 166 10.78 0.40 2.00
N HIS A 167 11.09 1.33 2.88
CA HIS A 167 12.12 2.34 2.69
C HIS A 167 13.50 1.78 3.04
N ALA A 168 14.31 1.56 2.01
CA ALA A 168 15.58 0.87 2.07
C ALA A 168 16.58 1.49 1.07
N PRO A 169 17.36 2.52 1.48
CA PRO A 169 18.30 3.22 0.60
C PRO A 169 19.61 2.46 0.38
N PHE A 170 19.50 1.19 -0.07
CA PHE A 170 20.63 0.33 -0.43
C PHE A 170 20.96 0.35 -1.92
N GLY A 171 20.10 0.93 -2.76
CA GLY A 171 20.25 0.91 -4.22
C GLY A 171 19.42 -0.19 -4.88
N SER A 172 19.09 0.02 -6.14
CA SER A 172 18.08 -0.77 -6.86
C SER A 172 18.49 -2.22 -7.10
N ARG A 173 19.78 -2.56 -7.11
CA ARG A 173 20.26 -3.95 -7.26
C ARG A 173 19.92 -4.81 -6.05
N ILE A 174 20.18 -4.31 -4.84
CA ILE A 174 19.82 -4.97 -3.59
C ILE A 174 18.29 -4.96 -3.43
N ASN A 175 17.64 -3.82 -3.70
CA ASN A 175 16.20 -3.68 -3.55
C ASN A 175 15.41 -4.55 -4.53
N ARG A 176 15.90 -4.75 -5.76
CA ARG A 176 15.29 -5.66 -6.75
C ARG A 176 15.39 -7.11 -6.31
N ALA A 177 16.56 -7.54 -5.81
CA ALA A 177 16.73 -8.87 -5.21
C ALA A 177 15.76 -9.08 -4.05
N TRP A 178 15.68 -8.09 -3.16
CA TRP A 178 14.83 -8.14 -1.99
C TRP A 178 13.34 -8.18 -2.37
N GLY A 179 12.90 -7.30 -3.26
CA GLY A 179 11.52 -7.23 -3.74
C GLY A 179 11.08 -8.53 -4.43
N LEU A 180 11.92 -9.12 -5.29
CA LEU A 180 11.62 -10.41 -5.94
C LEU A 180 11.52 -11.55 -4.92
N ALA A 181 12.46 -11.63 -3.97
CA ALA A 181 12.44 -12.65 -2.93
C ALA A 181 11.22 -12.51 -2.01
N LEU A 182 10.87 -11.29 -1.60
CA LEU A 182 9.67 -11.01 -0.81
C LEU A 182 8.42 -11.40 -1.60
N ARG A 183 8.30 -10.96 -2.85
CA ARG A 183 7.17 -11.31 -3.73
C ARG A 183 6.96 -12.83 -3.79
N LYS A 184 8.03 -13.59 -4.05
CA LYS A 184 7.94 -15.07 -4.09
C LYS A 184 7.55 -15.67 -2.74
N ARG A 185 8.05 -15.12 -1.62
CA ARG A 185 7.65 -15.54 -0.27
C ARG A 185 6.16 -15.32 -0.02
N PHE A 186 5.63 -14.15 -0.38
CA PHE A 186 4.21 -13.87 -0.29
C PHE A 186 3.38 -14.80 -1.18
N CYS A 187 3.79 -15.04 -2.43
CA CYS A 187 3.11 -15.99 -3.32
C CYS A 187 3.00 -17.39 -2.69
N ARG A 188 4.08 -17.91 -2.06
CA ARG A 188 4.06 -19.23 -1.40
C ARG A 188 3.16 -19.28 -0.17
N SER A 189 3.04 -18.19 0.58
CA SER A 189 2.22 -18.13 1.79
C SER A 189 0.73 -17.88 1.51
N PHE A 190 0.41 -17.08 0.50
CA PHE A 190 -0.95 -16.58 0.25
C PHE A 190 -1.56 -17.04 -1.09
N ASN A 191 -0.80 -17.81 -1.90
CA ASN A 191 -1.24 -18.39 -3.18
C ASN A 191 -1.81 -17.37 -4.19
N PHE A 192 -1.23 -16.17 -4.24
CA PHE A 192 -1.60 -15.13 -5.21
C PHE A 192 -0.36 -14.37 -5.69
N GLU A 193 -0.35 -13.95 -6.96
CA GLU A 193 0.75 -13.15 -7.51
C GLU A 193 0.58 -11.67 -7.16
N LEU A 194 1.57 -11.10 -6.49
CA LEU A 194 1.55 -9.70 -6.07
C LEU A 194 2.31 -8.81 -7.06
N GLN A 195 1.77 -7.62 -7.33
CA GLN A 195 2.48 -6.58 -8.06
C GLN A 195 3.58 -6.00 -7.17
N ALA A 196 4.77 -5.82 -7.72
CA ALA A 196 5.91 -5.28 -6.97
C ALA A 196 6.79 -4.37 -7.82
N ALA A 197 7.38 -3.37 -7.19
CA ALA A 197 8.39 -2.50 -7.81
C ALA A 197 9.55 -2.23 -6.83
N ALA A 198 10.72 -1.90 -7.38
CA ALA A 198 11.88 -1.50 -6.60
C ALA A 198 12.61 -0.33 -7.27
N THR A 199 12.96 0.69 -6.48
CA THR A 199 13.85 1.79 -6.86
C THR A 199 15.12 1.75 -6.00
N ASP A 200 15.98 2.75 -6.14
CA ASP A 200 17.19 2.85 -5.32
C ASP A 200 16.92 3.07 -3.83
N ASP A 201 15.77 3.64 -3.49
CA ASP A 201 15.41 4.01 -2.12
C ASP A 201 14.31 3.16 -1.51
N THR A 202 13.52 2.45 -2.32
CA THR A 202 12.28 1.81 -1.83
C THR A 202 11.91 0.53 -2.58
N ILE A 203 11.09 -0.30 -1.92
CA ILE A 203 10.41 -1.47 -2.50
C ILE A 203 8.93 -1.32 -2.20
N VAL A 204 8.06 -1.57 -3.17
CA VAL A 204 6.61 -1.63 -2.97
C VAL A 204 6.07 -3.01 -3.30
N ILE A 205 5.14 -3.50 -2.49
CA ILE A 205 4.33 -4.69 -2.74
C ILE A 205 2.85 -4.30 -2.60
N SER A 206 2.08 -4.47 -3.67
CA SER A 206 0.64 -4.25 -3.64
C SER A 206 -0.08 -5.47 -3.09
N LEU A 207 -0.85 -5.29 -2.03
CA LEU A 207 -1.62 -6.31 -1.35
C LEU A 207 -3.11 -6.19 -1.70
N GLY A 208 -3.77 -7.31 -1.96
CA GLY A 208 -5.23 -7.37 -2.03
C GLY A 208 -5.91 -7.25 -0.66
N THR A 209 -7.23 -7.05 -0.65
CA THR A 209 -8.06 -6.83 0.56
C THR A 209 -8.01 -7.96 1.59
N GLN A 210 -7.69 -9.18 1.16
CA GLN A 210 -7.70 -10.37 2.04
C GLN A 210 -6.39 -10.61 2.78
N HIS A 211 -5.34 -9.84 2.49
CA HIS A 211 -4.03 -10.04 3.12
C HIS A 211 -3.96 -9.28 4.43
N SER A 212 -3.81 -10.01 5.53
CA SER A 212 -3.48 -9.43 6.82
C SER A 212 -2.34 -10.16 7.49
N PHE A 213 -1.46 -9.39 8.11
CA PHE A 213 -0.34 -9.86 8.91
C PHE A 213 0.20 -8.70 9.76
N PRO A 214 0.85 -9.01 10.90
CA PRO A 214 1.60 -8.01 11.66
C PRO A 214 2.72 -7.41 10.81
N LEU A 215 2.74 -6.08 10.72
CA LEU A 215 3.63 -5.37 9.80
C LEU A 215 5.12 -5.55 10.15
N ASP A 216 5.45 -5.63 11.44
CA ASP A 216 6.81 -5.79 11.92
C ASP A 216 7.41 -7.19 11.62
N GLU A 217 6.57 -8.21 11.41
CA GLU A 217 7.04 -9.55 11.06
C GLU A 217 7.63 -9.64 9.65
N VAL A 218 7.26 -8.72 8.74
CA VAL A 218 7.73 -8.73 7.35
C VAL A 218 9.25 -8.67 7.24
N PHE A 219 9.91 -7.95 8.17
CA PHE A 219 11.38 -7.89 8.22
C PHE A 219 12.04 -9.26 8.44
N ARG A 220 11.29 -10.25 8.92
CA ARG A 220 11.75 -11.62 9.22
C ARG A 220 11.24 -12.66 8.21
N TYR A 221 10.50 -12.26 7.19
CA TYR A 221 9.95 -13.18 6.17
C TYR A 221 11.04 -13.79 5.28
N LEU A 222 12.19 -13.13 5.18
CA LEU A 222 13.37 -13.63 4.51
C LEU A 222 14.46 -13.96 5.52
N ASN A 223 15.25 -14.99 5.23
CA ASN A 223 16.37 -15.41 6.05
C ASN A 223 17.65 -15.43 5.21
N SER A 224 18.74 -14.92 5.77
CA SER A 224 20.04 -14.80 5.08
C SER A 224 20.58 -16.12 4.52
N LYS A 225 20.26 -17.26 5.14
CA LYS A 225 20.73 -18.59 4.72
C LYS A 225 19.92 -19.20 3.57
N THR A 226 18.69 -18.73 3.34
CA THR A 226 17.74 -19.36 2.38
C THR A 226 17.31 -18.40 1.28
N VAL A 227 17.60 -17.11 1.41
CA VAL A 227 17.16 -16.08 0.45
C VAL A 227 17.69 -16.34 -0.96
N ARG A 228 18.91 -16.88 -1.09
CA ARG A 228 19.52 -17.18 -2.38
C ARG A 228 18.70 -18.20 -3.17
N GLU A 229 18.38 -19.33 -2.56
CA GLU A 229 17.59 -20.39 -3.20
C GLU A 229 16.19 -19.89 -3.57
N LEU A 230 15.55 -19.12 -2.68
CA LEU A 230 14.26 -18.50 -2.94
C LEU A 230 14.33 -17.50 -4.10
N LEU A 231 15.35 -16.65 -4.13
CA LEU A 231 15.54 -15.66 -5.19
C LEU A 231 15.84 -16.33 -6.53
N VAL A 232 16.60 -17.43 -6.54
CA VAL A 232 16.79 -18.24 -7.74
C VAL A 232 15.45 -18.72 -8.29
N GLN A 233 14.55 -19.25 -7.44
CA GLN A 233 13.22 -19.64 -7.92
C GLN A 233 12.36 -18.44 -8.36
N ALA A 234 12.54 -17.26 -7.75
CA ALA A 234 11.82 -16.04 -8.11
C ALA A 234 12.30 -15.42 -9.44
N LEU A 235 13.60 -15.45 -9.71
CA LEU A 235 14.19 -14.83 -10.90
C LEU A 235 13.92 -15.64 -12.17
N LEU A 236 13.67 -16.96 -12.05
CA LEU A 236 13.28 -17.79 -13.19
C LEU A 236 11.97 -17.30 -13.81
N ASP A 237 11.04 -16.78 -13.01
CA ASP A 237 9.78 -16.20 -13.51
C ASP A 237 9.94 -14.73 -13.97
N ALA A 238 11.11 -14.12 -13.77
CA ALA A 238 11.33 -12.71 -14.09
C ALA A 238 11.83 -12.54 -15.55
N PRO A 239 11.38 -11.48 -16.26
CA PRO A 239 11.82 -11.21 -17.64
C PRO A 239 13.33 -11.09 -17.82
N MET A 240 14.07 -10.67 -16.78
CA MET A 240 15.52 -10.53 -16.85
C MET A 240 16.24 -11.85 -17.18
N PHE A 241 15.67 -12.99 -16.78
CA PHE A 241 16.29 -14.29 -17.04
C PHE A 241 16.35 -14.59 -18.54
N THR A 242 15.25 -14.41 -19.27
CA THR A 242 15.20 -14.69 -20.71
C THR A 242 16.09 -13.74 -21.51
N ILE A 243 16.17 -12.47 -21.08
CA ILE A 243 17.08 -11.47 -21.66
C ILE A 243 18.54 -11.90 -21.49
N ARG A 244 18.96 -12.22 -20.26
CA ARG A 244 20.34 -12.63 -19.96
C ARG A 244 20.70 -13.99 -20.54
N TRP A 245 19.73 -14.91 -20.61
CA TRP A 245 19.89 -16.17 -21.33
C TRP A 245 20.27 -15.94 -22.78
N ARG A 246 19.57 -15.05 -23.49
CA ARG A 246 19.87 -14.69 -24.87
C ARG A 246 21.25 -14.05 -25.01
N TRP A 247 21.64 -13.20 -24.07
CA TRP A 247 22.99 -12.63 -24.05
C TRP A 247 24.05 -13.71 -23.88
N ASN A 248 23.88 -14.65 -22.97
CA ASN A 248 24.80 -15.75 -22.76
C ASN A 248 24.85 -16.74 -23.93
N ALA A 249 23.70 -17.07 -24.51
CA ALA A 249 23.61 -17.93 -25.69
C ALA A 249 24.35 -17.31 -26.89
N THR A 250 24.26 -15.99 -27.08
CA THR A 250 24.96 -15.31 -28.17
C THR A 250 26.44 -15.06 -27.87
N ARG A 251 26.82 -14.68 -26.64
CA ARG A 251 28.21 -14.48 -26.20
C ARG A 251 29.02 -15.77 -26.23
N SER A 252 28.40 -16.88 -25.87
CA SER A 252 29.01 -18.23 -25.93
C SER A 252 29.10 -18.79 -27.35
N LEU A 253 28.58 -18.07 -28.36
CA LEU A 253 28.48 -18.51 -29.76
C LEU A 253 27.57 -19.74 -29.97
N ALA A 254 26.76 -20.13 -28.97
CA ALA A 254 25.78 -21.19 -29.09
C ALA A 254 24.63 -20.79 -30.04
N VAL A 255 24.22 -19.50 -29.98
CA VAL A 255 23.31 -18.89 -30.95
C VAL A 255 24.09 -17.88 -31.80
N PRO A 256 24.22 -18.10 -33.12
CA PRO A 256 25.00 -17.22 -33.97
C PRO A 256 24.33 -15.84 -34.12
N ARG A 257 25.13 -14.78 -34.22
CA ARG A 257 24.64 -13.41 -34.52
C ARG A 257 24.49 -13.17 -36.04
N PHE A 258 25.25 -13.92 -36.84
CA PHE A 258 25.30 -13.80 -38.30
C PHE A 258 25.12 -15.16 -38.97
N ARG A 259 24.40 -15.18 -40.09
CA ARG A 259 24.22 -16.37 -40.95
C ARG A 259 24.39 -15.94 -42.41
N GLY A 260 25.28 -16.61 -43.15
CA GLY A 260 25.53 -16.28 -44.57
C GLY A 260 26.09 -14.87 -44.82
N GLY A 261 26.82 -14.28 -43.86
CA GLY A 261 27.39 -12.93 -43.98
C GLY A 261 26.43 -11.79 -43.60
N ALA A 262 25.17 -12.08 -43.30
CA ALA A 262 24.18 -11.11 -42.85
C ALA A 262 23.85 -11.30 -41.35
N LYS A 263 23.45 -10.22 -40.67
CA LYS A 263 22.97 -10.26 -39.28
C LYS A 263 21.63 -11.01 -39.24
N ILE A 264 21.48 -11.92 -38.28
CA ILE A 264 20.19 -12.60 -38.07
C ILE A 264 19.19 -11.59 -37.50
N ALA A 265 17.96 -11.60 -38.01
CA ALA A 265 16.89 -10.76 -37.48
C ALA A 265 16.57 -11.16 -36.03
N ALA A 266 16.35 -10.17 -35.16
CA ALA A 266 16.16 -10.40 -33.73
C ALA A 266 15.01 -11.39 -33.38
N PRO A 267 13.84 -11.39 -34.05
CA PRO A 267 12.81 -12.39 -33.79
C PRO A 267 13.30 -13.82 -34.01
N LEU A 268 14.09 -14.06 -35.07
CA LEU A 268 14.68 -15.38 -35.32
C LEU A 268 15.73 -15.72 -34.27
N GLN A 269 16.54 -14.75 -33.85
CA GLN A 269 17.53 -14.97 -32.79
C GLN A 269 16.87 -15.32 -31.44
N ARG A 270 15.71 -14.73 -31.13
CA ARG A 270 14.90 -15.07 -29.94
C ARG A 270 14.38 -16.49 -30.02
N MET A 271 13.74 -16.86 -31.14
CA MET A 271 13.25 -18.23 -31.37
C MET A 271 14.37 -19.26 -31.23
N GLU A 272 15.55 -19.01 -31.80
CA GLU A 272 16.71 -19.91 -31.69
C GLU A 272 17.23 -19.99 -30.24
N SER A 273 17.22 -18.87 -29.52
CA SER A 273 17.60 -18.82 -28.09
C SER A 273 16.61 -19.56 -27.19
N GLU A 274 15.31 -19.46 -27.49
CA GLU A 274 14.24 -20.20 -26.81
C GLU A 274 14.30 -21.69 -27.13
N ASN A 275 14.57 -22.08 -28.38
CA ASN A 275 14.80 -23.48 -28.74
C ASN A 275 15.99 -24.08 -27.97
N LEU A 276 17.08 -23.31 -27.82
CA LEU A 276 18.21 -23.73 -26.99
C LEU A 276 17.81 -23.85 -25.51
N LEU A 277 17.00 -22.92 -25.00
CA LEU A 277 16.48 -22.98 -23.63
C LEU A 277 15.63 -24.23 -23.42
N ALA A 278 14.71 -24.52 -24.34
CA ALA A 278 13.85 -25.69 -24.30
C ALA A 278 14.65 -27.00 -24.29
N ALA A 279 15.76 -27.06 -25.02
CA ALA A 279 16.63 -28.23 -25.07
C ALA A 279 17.46 -28.43 -23.79
N VAL A 280 17.89 -27.33 -23.14
CA VAL A 280 18.82 -27.36 -22.01
C VAL A 280 18.11 -27.32 -20.66
N PHE A 281 17.03 -26.54 -20.55
CA PHE A 281 16.25 -26.32 -19.34
C PHE A 281 14.74 -26.34 -19.66
N PRO A 282 14.16 -27.52 -19.94
CA PRO A 282 12.75 -27.66 -20.32
C PRO A 282 11.78 -27.08 -19.28
N ASP A 283 12.05 -27.30 -17.99
CA ASP A 283 11.23 -26.83 -16.86
C ASP A 283 11.05 -25.30 -16.82
N GLN A 284 11.98 -24.54 -17.41
CA GLN A 284 11.88 -23.09 -17.52
C GLN A 284 10.72 -22.64 -18.43
N LEU A 285 10.39 -23.44 -19.44
CA LEU A 285 9.31 -23.18 -20.39
C LEU A 285 8.06 -24.03 -20.13
N ALA A 286 8.12 -24.92 -19.13
CA ALA A 286 7.01 -25.78 -18.78
C ALA A 286 5.83 -24.97 -18.21
N CYS A 287 4.62 -25.44 -18.49
CA CYS A 287 3.41 -24.87 -17.94
C CYS A 287 3.44 -24.96 -16.41
N LEU A 288 3.11 -23.86 -15.73
CA LEU A 288 3.06 -23.79 -14.27
C LEU A 288 2.08 -24.82 -13.66
N GLU A 289 1.06 -25.25 -14.43
CA GLU A 289 0.13 -26.29 -14.00
C GLU A 289 0.75 -27.69 -13.90
N HIS A 290 1.89 -27.93 -14.55
CA HIS A 290 2.54 -29.24 -14.63
C HIS A 290 3.69 -29.41 -13.63
N ILE A 291 4.24 -28.30 -13.12
CA ILE A 291 5.33 -28.33 -12.15
C ILE A 291 4.75 -28.21 -10.74
N VAL A 292 4.98 -29.23 -9.91
CA VAL A 292 4.65 -29.19 -8.49
C VAL A 292 5.90 -28.85 -7.69
N GLY A 293 5.92 -27.67 -7.08
CA GLY A 293 7.03 -27.21 -6.24
C GLY A 293 8.08 -26.39 -7.00
N ASP A 294 9.34 -26.55 -6.63
CA ASP A 294 10.44 -25.76 -7.17
C ASP A 294 10.98 -26.36 -8.46
N ARG A 295 11.37 -25.51 -9.42
CA ARG A 295 11.93 -25.97 -10.70
C ARG A 295 13.27 -26.64 -10.46
N GLU A 296 13.49 -27.80 -11.09
CA GLU A 296 14.77 -28.48 -11.07
C GLU A 296 15.75 -27.80 -12.03
N ILE A 297 16.80 -27.20 -11.47
CA ILE A 297 17.77 -26.44 -12.26
C ILE A 297 18.82 -27.41 -12.81
N PRO A 298 18.97 -27.51 -14.14
CA PRO A 298 19.91 -28.44 -14.76
C PRO A 298 21.36 -28.01 -14.52
N ASP A 299 22.26 -28.99 -14.39
CA ASP A 299 23.70 -28.77 -14.35
C ASP A 299 24.24 -28.45 -15.76
N HIS A 300 24.01 -27.21 -16.21
CA HIS A 300 24.47 -26.74 -17.52
C HIS A 300 25.22 -25.39 -17.40
N PRO A 301 26.40 -25.22 -18.02
CA PRO A 301 27.21 -24.00 -17.90
C PRO A 301 26.47 -22.71 -18.26
N LEU A 302 25.67 -22.71 -19.34
CA LEU A 302 24.89 -21.51 -19.73
C LEU A 302 23.77 -21.18 -18.74
N VAL A 303 23.19 -22.19 -18.07
CA VAL A 303 22.14 -21.98 -17.07
C VAL A 303 22.77 -21.39 -15.82
N LYS A 304 23.88 -22.00 -15.34
CA LYS A 304 24.66 -21.48 -14.21
C LYS A 304 25.12 -20.04 -14.44
N GLN A 305 25.69 -19.75 -15.62
CA GLN A 305 26.14 -18.39 -15.93
C GLN A 305 24.98 -17.40 -15.99
N THR A 306 23.84 -17.78 -16.58
CA THR A 306 22.66 -16.91 -16.64
C THR A 306 22.10 -16.61 -15.26
N ILE A 307 22.02 -17.62 -14.38
CA ILE A 307 21.59 -17.42 -12.99
C ILE A 307 22.58 -16.50 -12.25
N GLU A 308 23.88 -16.74 -12.38
CA GLU A 308 24.93 -15.93 -11.76
C GLU A 308 24.85 -14.47 -12.22
N ASP A 309 24.75 -14.24 -13.52
CA ASP A 309 24.57 -12.93 -14.15
C ASP A 309 23.33 -12.20 -13.60
N CYS A 310 22.19 -12.90 -13.46
CA CYS A 310 20.99 -12.33 -12.85
C CYS A 310 21.21 -11.96 -11.37
N LEU A 311 21.88 -12.82 -10.60
CA LEU A 311 22.10 -12.62 -9.17
C LEU A 311 23.14 -11.54 -8.84
N THR A 312 24.16 -11.39 -9.69
CA THR A 312 25.37 -10.61 -9.38
C THR A 312 25.65 -9.44 -10.31
N GLU A 313 25.01 -9.35 -11.48
CA GLU A 313 25.11 -8.17 -12.34
C GLU A 313 23.80 -7.36 -12.32
N ALA A 314 22.66 -7.99 -12.61
CA ALA A 314 21.35 -7.32 -12.58
C ALA A 314 20.89 -6.99 -11.15
N MET A 315 21.32 -7.83 -10.22
CA MET A 315 21.02 -7.74 -8.80
C MET A 315 22.30 -7.78 -7.98
N ASP A 316 22.16 -7.72 -6.66
CA ASP A 316 23.25 -7.92 -5.72
C ASP A 316 22.77 -8.82 -4.58
N ILE A 317 22.90 -10.14 -4.79
CA ILE A 317 22.50 -11.15 -3.80
C ILE A 317 23.40 -11.13 -2.56
N ASP A 318 24.70 -10.89 -2.72
CA ASP A 318 25.63 -10.88 -1.59
C ASP A 318 25.36 -9.67 -0.68
N GLY A 319 25.04 -8.52 -1.29
CA GLY A 319 24.55 -7.33 -0.59
C GLY A 319 23.23 -7.58 0.15
N LEU A 320 22.27 -8.26 -0.48
CA LEU A 320 21.01 -8.65 0.18
C LEU A 320 21.25 -9.59 1.37
N GLU A 321 22.06 -10.63 1.20
CA GLU A 321 22.41 -11.56 2.29
C GLU A 321 23.04 -10.81 3.47
N GLU A 322 23.92 -9.84 3.21
CA GLU A 322 24.50 -9.01 4.25
C GLU A 322 23.47 -8.11 4.94
N VAL A 323 22.57 -7.47 4.20
CA VAL A 323 21.48 -6.67 4.78
C VAL A 323 20.63 -7.54 5.71
N LEU A 324 20.24 -8.74 5.28
CA LEU A 324 19.47 -9.66 6.11
C LEU A 324 20.25 -10.12 7.35
N ARG A 325 21.56 -10.43 7.23
CA ARG A 325 22.42 -10.75 8.38
C ARG A 325 22.45 -9.60 9.40
N ARG A 326 22.54 -8.36 8.94
CA ARG A 326 22.55 -7.17 9.81
C ARG A 326 21.21 -6.98 10.52
N ILE A 327 20.09 -7.25 9.86
CA ILE A 327 18.75 -7.27 10.49
C ILE A 327 18.68 -8.39 11.54
N GLU A 328 19.12 -9.61 11.21
CA GLU A 328 19.12 -10.76 12.12
C GLU A 328 19.97 -10.53 13.39
N ARG A 329 21.07 -9.75 13.26
CA ARG A 329 21.94 -9.34 14.39
C ARG A 329 21.39 -8.14 15.18
N GLY A 330 20.32 -7.49 14.71
CA GLY A 330 19.79 -6.27 15.32
C GLY A 330 20.65 -5.03 15.12
N GLU A 331 21.53 -5.02 14.12
CA GLU A 331 22.39 -3.87 13.77
C GLU A 331 21.62 -2.79 12.99
N ILE A 332 20.49 -3.16 12.37
CA ILE A 332 19.60 -2.28 11.64
C ILE A 332 18.33 -2.10 12.48
N ARG A 333 17.95 -0.85 12.74
CA ARG A 333 16.69 -0.50 13.40
C ARG A 333 15.54 -0.68 12.39
N CYS A 334 14.59 -1.56 12.70
CA CYS A 334 13.40 -1.80 11.87
C CYS A 334 12.17 -1.14 12.50
N ILE A 335 11.44 -0.34 11.72
CA ILE A 335 10.25 0.39 12.17
C ILE A 335 9.09 0.05 11.25
N ALA A 336 7.96 -0.36 11.82
CA ALA A 336 6.71 -0.60 11.11
C ALA A 336 5.69 0.52 11.41
N ARG A 337 5.00 1.02 10.38
CA ARG A 337 3.98 2.08 10.49
C ARG A 337 2.77 1.79 9.60
N ASP A 338 1.60 1.66 10.22
CA ASP A 338 0.34 1.76 9.51
C ASP A 338 -0.06 3.24 9.42
N LEU A 339 -0.23 3.73 8.20
CA LEU A 339 -0.58 5.12 7.90
C LEU A 339 -1.90 5.19 7.14
N PRO A 340 -2.71 6.23 7.38
CA PRO A 340 -3.92 6.46 6.60
C PRO A 340 -3.60 6.89 5.16
N GLU A 341 -2.50 7.62 4.95
CA GLU A 341 -2.03 8.10 3.65
C GLU A 341 -0.53 7.83 3.46
N PRO A 342 -0.03 7.72 2.21
CA PRO A 342 1.38 7.51 1.94
C PRO A 342 2.26 8.64 2.50
N SER A 343 3.43 8.28 3.03
CA SER A 343 4.44 9.28 3.40
C SER A 343 4.98 10.02 2.16
N PRO A 344 5.60 11.21 2.35
CA PRO A 344 6.31 11.90 1.26
C PRO A 344 7.41 11.05 0.60
N LEU A 345 8.02 10.12 1.34
CA LEU A 345 9.03 9.21 0.80
C LEU A 345 8.43 8.17 -0.15
N ALA A 346 7.18 7.72 0.06
CA ALA A 346 6.51 6.78 -0.84
C ALA A 346 6.17 7.38 -2.21
N ALA A 347 6.13 8.71 -2.34
CA ALA A 347 5.73 9.36 -3.58
C ALA A 347 6.60 8.93 -4.78
N GLU A 348 7.89 8.64 -4.56
CA GLU A 348 8.80 8.17 -5.62
C GLU A 348 8.35 6.83 -6.20
N ILE A 349 8.08 5.83 -5.35
CA ILE A 349 7.75 4.47 -5.79
C ILE A 349 6.32 4.34 -6.30
N LEU A 350 5.40 5.14 -5.77
CA LEU A 350 4.02 5.18 -6.26
C LEU A 350 3.96 5.70 -7.71
N ASN A 351 4.85 6.64 -8.03
CA ASN A 351 5.02 7.19 -9.39
C ASN A 351 6.17 6.51 -10.16
N ALA A 352 6.53 5.28 -9.78
CA ALA A 352 7.64 4.57 -10.37
C ALA A 352 7.47 4.40 -11.89
N ARG A 353 8.59 4.49 -12.59
CA ARG A 353 8.66 4.28 -14.03
C ARG A 353 8.60 2.78 -14.36
N PRO A 354 8.21 2.40 -15.59
CA PRO A 354 8.05 0.99 -15.97
C PRO A 354 9.25 0.07 -15.66
N TYR A 355 10.48 0.60 -15.75
CA TYR A 355 11.70 -0.17 -15.47
C TYR A 355 11.86 -0.60 -14.00
N ALA A 356 11.11 -0.01 -13.07
CA ALA A 356 11.17 -0.32 -11.65
C ALA A 356 10.32 -1.54 -11.28
N PHE A 357 9.36 -1.93 -12.12
CA PHE A 357 8.48 -3.06 -11.85
C PHE A 357 9.23 -4.40 -11.92
N LEU A 358 8.81 -5.33 -11.07
CA LEU A 358 9.40 -6.66 -10.89
C LEU A 358 8.50 -7.78 -11.44
N ASP A 359 7.41 -7.40 -12.09
CA ASP A 359 6.36 -8.28 -12.59
C ASP A 359 5.81 -7.76 -13.93
N ASN A 360 5.06 -8.61 -14.62
CA ASN A 360 4.58 -8.38 -15.98
C ASN A 360 3.20 -7.74 -16.05
N ALA A 361 2.63 -7.24 -14.94
CA ALA A 361 1.30 -6.63 -15.00
C ALA A 361 1.29 -5.39 -15.91
N PRO A 362 0.25 -5.18 -16.73
CA PRO A 362 0.10 -3.97 -17.54
C PRO A 362 0.13 -2.71 -16.68
N LEU A 363 0.53 -1.57 -17.27
CA LEU A 363 0.63 -0.29 -16.55
C LEU A 363 -0.73 0.22 -16.08
N GLU A 364 -1.77 -0.05 -16.86
CA GLU A 364 -3.15 0.36 -16.61
C GLU A 364 -3.77 -0.36 -15.41
N GLU A 365 -3.28 -1.56 -15.09
CA GLU A 365 -3.77 -2.41 -14.00
C GLU A 365 -2.96 -2.21 -12.69
N ARG A 366 -2.04 -1.24 -12.67
CA ARG A 366 -1.14 -1.00 -11.53
C ARG A 366 -1.88 -0.37 -10.37
N ARG A 367 -1.94 -1.10 -9.26
CA ARG A 367 -2.57 -0.63 -8.01
C ARG A 367 -1.83 0.55 -7.38
N THR A 368 -0.54 0.70 -7.64
CA THR A 368 0.24 1.87 -7.19
C THR A 368 -0.24 3.18 -7.81
N GLN A 369 -0.78 3.15 -9.03
CA GLN A 369 -1.38 4.33 -9.70
C GLN A 369 -2.76 4.69 -9.14
N ALA A 370 -3.44 3.73 -8.51
CA ALA A 370 -4.71 3.94 -7.81
C ALA A 370 -4.54 4.56 -6.41
N VAL A 371 -3.31 4.92 -6.03
CA VAL A 371 -3.04 5.63 -4.78
C VAL A 371 -3.14 7.13 -5.02
N TYR A 372 -4.11 7.78 -4.37
CA TYR A 372 -4.23 9.22 -4.42
C TYR A 372 -3.18 9.88 -3.53
N THR A 373 -2.16 10.49 -4.12
CA THR A 373 -1.27 11.43 -3.40
C THR A 373 -1.91 12.82 -3.35
N ARG A 374 -2.30 13.29 -2.15
CA ARG A 374 -2.57 14.72 -1.92
C ARG A 374 -1.32 15.52 -2.25
N ARG A 375 -1.47 16.67 -2.93
CA ARG A 375 -0.33 17.58 -3.16
C ARG A 375 0.21 18.04 -1.82
N ALA A 376 1.53 18.01 -1.66
CA ALA A 376 2.20 18.46 -0.44
C ALA A 376 1.80 19.90 -0.02
N SER A 377 1.41 20.75 -0.97
CA SER A 377 0.95 22.13 -0.74
C SER A 377 -0.40 22.26 -0.02
N ASP A 378 -1.26 21.23 -0.06
CA ASP A 378 -2.59 21.27 0.55
C ASP A 378 -2.55 20.82 2.03
N ARG A 379 -1.36 20.51 2.56
CA ARG A 379 -1.12 20.04 3.94
C ARG A 379 -0.98 21.18 4.96
N ASN A 380 -1.12 22.45 4.56
CA ASN A 380 -1.04 23.61 5.46
C ASN A 380 -2.23 23.77 6.44
N GLY A 381 -3.12 22.78 6.54
CA GLY A 381 -4.06 22.70 7.64
C GLY A 381 -3.36 22.14 8.88
N SER A 382 -3.35 22.90 9.97
CA SER A 382 -2.71 22.59 11.25
C SER A 382 -3.25 21.34 12.00
N ASP A 383 -4.01 20.47 11.34
CA ASP A 383 -4.49 19.22 11.92
C ASP A 383 -3.52 18.11 11.59
N GLY A 384 -2.91 17.55 12.64
CA GLY A 384 -1.92 16.48 12.54
C GLY A 384 -2.41 15.30 11.69
N LEU A 385 -1.48 14.74 10.92
CA LEU A 385 -1.61 13.48 10.21
C LEU A 385 -2.19 12.41 11.15
N GLY A 386 -3.35 11.85 10.80
CA GLY A 386 -3.98 10.76 11.54
C GLY A 386 -5.10 11.14 12.50
N VAL A 387 -5.51 12.41 12.58
CA VAL A 387 -6.78 12.76 13.27
C VAL A 387 -7.93 12.54 12.28
N LEU A 388 -8.64 11.43 12.42
CA LEU A 388 -9.91 11.23 11.73
C LEU A 388 -10.89 12.34 12.18
N ASP A 389 -11.51 13.01 11.23
CA ASP A 389 -12.53 14.04 11.51
C ASP A 389 -13.66 13.41 12.32
N THR A 390 -13.93 13.95 13.52
CA THR A 390 -15.01 13.47 14.40
C THR A 390 -16.35 13.39 13.66
N ALA A 391 -16.62 14.32 12.73
CA ALA A 391 -17.85 14.30 11.95
C ALA A 391 -17.91 13.13 10.95
N ALA A 392 -16.76 12.70 10.42
CA ALA A 392 -16.70 11.53 9.55
C ALA A 392 -16.83 10.23 10.35
N ILE A 393 -16.25 10.20 11.56
CA ILE A 393 -16.42 9.08 12.48
C ILE A 393 -17.90 8.85 12.79
N GLU A 394 -18.61 9.90 13.18
CA GLU A 394 -20.03 9.80 13.50
C GLU A 394 -20.87 9.42 12.28
N LYS A 395 -20.55 9.93 11.08
CA LYS A 395 -21.26 9.54 9.86
C LYS A 395 -21.15 8.04 9.57
N VAL A 396 -19.95 7.47 9.60
CA VAL A 396 -19.75 6.04 9.34
C VAL A 396 -20.36 5.19 10.45
N LYS A 397 -20.29 5.63 11.72
CA LYS A 397 -21.01 4.97 12.83
C LYS A 397 -22.52 4.94 12.60
N THR A 398 -23.11 6.01 12.09
CA THR A 398 -24.53 6.05 11.74
C THR A 398 -24.84 5.14 10.56
N GLU A 399 -24.06 5.19 9.47
CA GLU A 399 -24.27 4.36 8.26
C GLU A 399 -24.09 2.87 8.52
N ALA A 400 -23.21 2.49 9.45
CA ALA A 400 -22.94 1.11 9.79
C ALA A 400 -23.90 0.52 10.82
N TRP A 401 -24.61 1.35 11.58
CA TRP A 401 -25.55 0.86 12.57
C TRP A 401 -26.76 0.26 11.85
N PRO A 402 -27.19 -0.97 12.18
CA PRO A 402 -28.35 -1.57 11.52
C PRO A 402 -29.63 -0.80 11.89
N GLU A 403 -30.49 -0.57 10.90
CA GLU A 403 -31.84 -0.04 11.10
C GLU A 403 -32.86 -1.14 10.81
N ALA A 404 -33.80 -1.36 11.73
CA ALA A 404 -34.81 -2.39 11.61
C ALA A 404 -36.22 -1.78 11.59
N THR A 405 -36.95 -2.08 10.52
CA THR A 405 -38.34 -1.64 10.30
C THR A 405 -39.38 -2.72 10.59
N ASN A 406 -38.93 -3.96 10.80
CA ASN A 406 -39.75 -5.13 11.12
C ASN A 406 -39.00 -6.11 12.04
N ASP A 407 -39.67 -7.18 12.47
CA ASP A 407 -39.12 -8.20 13.37
C ASP A 407 -37.98 -9.02 12.74
N ASP A 408 -38.05 -9.32 11.45
CA ASP A 408 -36.99 -10.03 10.72
C ASP A 408 -35.69 -9.22 10.65
N GLU A 409 -35.76 -7.93 10.30
CA GLU A 409 -34.60 -7.04 10.27
C GLU A 409 -33.99 -6.83 11.67
N LEU A 410 -34.83 -6.79 12.71
CA LEU A 410 -34.35 -6.74 14.10
C LEU A 410 -33.63 -8.03 14.50
N HIS A 411 -34.12 -9.17 14.03
CA HIS A 411 -33.47 -10.46 14.23
C HIS A 411 -32.11 -10.52 13.51
N ASP A 412 -32.02 -10.03 12.27
CA ASP A 412 -30.75 -9.94 11.54
C ASP A 412 -29.75 -9.01 12.26
N ALA A 413 -30.22 -7.89 12.82
CA ALA A 413 -29.40 -7.00 13.64
C ALA A 413 -28.87 -7.69 14.91
N LEU A 414 -29.71 -8.48 15.60
CA LEU A 414 -29.30 -9.30 16.74
C LEU A 414 -28.28 -10.38 16.34
N MET A 415 -28.45 -10.96 15.15
CA MET A 415 -27.50 -11.93 14.60
C MET A 415 -26.16 -11.29 14.23
N LEU A 416 -26.15 -10.05 13.73
CA LEU A 416 -24.93 -9.29 13.42
C LEU A 416 -24.17 -8.88 14.70
N ILE A 417 -24.84 -8.20 15.63
CA ILE A 417 -24.22 -7.59 16.82
C ILE A 417 -23.91 -8.63 17.91
N GLY A 418 -24.72 -9.70 17.99
CA GLY A 418 -24.60 -10.76 18.97
C GLY A 418 -25.34 -10.49 20.28
N VAL A 419 -25.11 -9.33 20.91
CA VAL A 419 -25.84 -8.89 22.12
C VAL A 419 -26.19 -7.40 22.03
N MET A 420 -27.42 -7.04 22.35
CA MET A 420 -27.88 -5.64 22.33
C MET A 420 -28.43 -5.22 23.69
N THR A 421 -28.12 -4.01 24.15
CA THR A 421 -28.81 -3.43 25.32
C THR A 421 -30.19 -2.90 24.93
N CYS A 422 -31.04 -2.60 25.92
CA CYS A 422 -32.33 -1.96 25.66
C CYS A 422 -32.20 -0.61 24.93
N GLU A 423 -31.13 0.15 25.20
CA GLU A 423 -30.85 1.42 24.53
C GLU A 423 -30.46 1.20 23.06
N GLU A 424 -29.64 0.19 22.78
CA GLU A 424 -29.22 -0.19 21.43
C GLU A 424 -30.39 -0.74 20.60
N LEU A 425 -31.29 -1.49 21.24
CA LEU A 425 -32.52 -1.96 20.63
C LEU A 425 -33.40 -0.79 20.20
N GLN A 426 -33.55 0.24 21.06
CA GLN A 426 -34.28 1.45 20.70
C GLN A 426 -33.62 2.21 19.56
N ARG A 427 -32.29 2.32 19.55
CA ARG A 427 -31.54 2.96 18.46
C ARG A 427 -31.79 2.27 17.11
N THR A 428 -31.86 0.95 17.11
CA THR A 428 -32.01 0.12 15.90
C THR A 428 -33.40 0.24 15.29
N SER A 429 -34.45 0.36 16.10
CA SER A 429 -35.84 0.48 15.60
C SER A 429 -36.32 1.90 15.33
N ASN A 430 -35.58 2.93 15.78
CA ASN A 430 -35.98 4.34 15.69
C ASN A 430 -34.99 5.15 14.85
N GLY A 431 -34.54 4.65 13.69
CA GLY A 431 -33.64 5.38 12.76
C GLY A 431 -33.97 6.88 12.71
N GLU A 432 -32.96 7.75 12.58
CA GLU A 432 -32.92 9.19 12.99
C GLU A 432 -34.13 10.08 12.61
N SER A 433 -35.07 9.57 11.80
CA SER A 433 -36.25 10.26 11.26
C SER A 433 -37.59 10.00 11.96
N HIS A 434 -37.71 9.19 13.02
CA HIS A 434 -39.00 8.97 13.70
C HIS A 434 -38.99 9.19 15.21
N ALA A 435 -39.57 10.33 15.62
CA ALA A 435 -39.88 10.70 17.01
C ALA A 435 -41.06 9.90 17.60
N SER A 436 -41.05 8.56 17.46
CA SER A 436 -41.99 7.68 18.14
C SER A 436 -41.32 7.05 19.35
N ASN A 437 -41.85 7.37 20.54
CA ASN A 437 -41.55 6.71 21.83
C ASN A 437 -41.34 5.20 21.64
N GLY A 438 -40.41 4.57 22.37
CA GLY A 438 -39.92 3.18 22.25
C GLY A 438 -40.93 2.02 22.33
N ALA A 439 -42.19 2.23 21.94
CA ALA A 439 -43.22 1.24 21.73
C ALA A 439 -43.00 0.40 20.46
N VAL A 440 -42.34 0.93 19.41
CA VAL A 440 -42.08 0.18 18.16
C VAL A 440 -41.06 -0.93 18.39
N SER A 441 -39.91 -0.62 19.01
CA SER A 441 -38.90 -1.62 19.39
C SER A 441 -39.44 -2.67 20.36
N ALA A 442 -40.29 -2.25 21.30
CA ALA A 442 -40.96 -3.17 22.23
C ALA A 442 -41.92 -4.13 21.50
N HIS A 443 -42.58 -3.69 20.43
CA HIS A 443 -43.48 -4.52 19.65
C HIS A 443 -42.73 -5.60 18.85
N PHE A 444 -41.68 -5.23 18.11
CA PHE A 444 -40.85 -6.20 17.37
C PHE A 444 -40.19 -7.21 18.31
N LEU A 445 -39.68 -6.76 19.46
CA LEU A 445 -39.13 -7.67 20.46
C LEU A 445 -40.19 -8.62 21.02
N GLN A 446 -41.41 -8.15 21.27
CA GLN A 446 -42.52 -9.01 21.72
C GLN A 446 -42.86 -10.08 20.68
N GLU A 447 -42.86 -9.74 19.39
CA GLU A 447 -43.10 -10.71 18.30
C GLU A 447 -41.97 -11.75 18.19
N LEU A 448 -40.71 -11.32 18.32
CA LEU A 448 -39.56 -12.24 18.33
C LEU A 448 -39.54 -13.14 19.56
N VAL A 449 -39.91 -12.62 20.73
CA VAL A 449 -40.02 -13.43 21.96
C VAL A 449 -41.20 -14.39 21.87
N ALA A 450 -42.35 -13.95 21.35
CA ALA A 450 -43.53 -14.79 21.17
C ALA A 450 -43.31 -15.92 20.14
N SER A 451 -42.47 -15.68 19.13
CA SER A 451 -42.04 -16.69 18.15
C SER A 451 -40.83 -17.52 18.58
N HIS A 452 -40.35 -17.35 19.83
CA HIS A 452 -39.16 -18.02 20.39
C HIS A 452 -37.84 -17.77 19.61
N ARG A 453 -37.76 -16.66 18.87
CA ARG A 453 -36.57 -16.23 18.10
C ARG A 453 -35.63 -15.31 18.87
N ALA A 454 -36.08 -14.73 19.99
CA ALA A 454 -35.25 -13.91 20.87
C ALA A 454 -35.53 -14.17 22.36
N THR A 455 -34.56 -13.87 23.20
CA THR A 455 -34.70 -13.87 24.67
C THR A 455 -33.90 -12.74 25.29
N GLN A 456 -34.19 -12.43 26.56
CA GLN A 456 -33.42 -11.49 27.35
C GLN A 456 -32.45 -12.25 28.26
N LEU A 457 -31.21 -11.80 28.30
CA LEU A 457 -30.12 -12.40 29.06
C LEU A 457 -29.65 -11.40 30.12
N GLN A 458 -29.87 -11.73 31.40
CA GLN A 458 -29.41 -10.91 32.52
C GLN A 458 -27.97 -11.27 32.88
N ILE A 459 -27.05 -10.31 32.75
CA ILE A 459 -25.62 -10.46 33.07
C ILE A 459 -25.26 -9.39 34.11
N GLY A 460 -25.14 -9.82 35.37
CA GLY A 460 -24.92 -8.90 36.48
C GLY A 460 -26.06 -7.86 36.58
N HIS A 461 -25.74 -6.59 36.39
CA HIS A 461 -26.70 -5.49 36.41
C HIS A 461 -27.21 -5.06 35.02
N LYS A 462 -26.72 -5.69 33.93
CA LYS A 462 -27.12 -5.37 32.56
C LYS A 462 -28.05 -6.43 31.99
N LEU A 463 -29.03 -5.95 31.23
CA LEU A 463 -29.97 -6.79 30.48
C LEU A 463 -29.61 -6.69 28.99
N PHE A 464 -29.36 -7.84 28.36
CA PHE A 464 -29.11 -7.94 26.94
C PHE A 464 -30.26 -8.65 26.23
N VAL A 465 -30.54 -8.27 24.99
CA VAL A 465 -31.43 -8.98 24.08
C VAL A 465 -30.56 -9.74 23.09
N ILE A 466 -30.92 -11.01 22.84
CA ILE A 466 -30.15 -11.92 22.01
C ILE A 466 -31.07 -12.75 21.10
N ALA A 467 -30.56 -13.13 19.93
CA ALA A 467 -31.22 -14.12 19.07
C ALA A 467 -31.06 -15.53 19.66
N ALA A 468 -32.06 -16.39 19.47
CA ALA A 468 -32.08 -17.76 19.99
C ALA A 468 -30.86 -18.59 19.52
N GLU A 469 -30.44 -18.37 18.27
CA GLU A 469 -29.33 -19.04 17.59
C GLU A 469 -27.97 -18.71 18.20
N ARG A 470 -27.84 -17.53 18.84
CA ARG A 470 -26.61 -17.10 19.53
C ARG A 470 -26.53 -17.61 20.96
N LEU A 471 -27.61 -18.16 21.51
CA LEU A 471 -27.68 -18.61 22.90
C LEU A 471 -26.62 -19.68 23.28
N PRO A 472 -26.31 -20.71 22.45
CA PRO A 472 -25.26 -21.67 22.78
C PRO A 472 -23.87 -21.04 22.92
N MET A 473 -23.56 -20.10 22.02
CA MET A 473 -22.31 -19.32 22.04
C MET A 473 -22.24 -18.49 23.33
N LEU A 474 -23.31 -17.74 23.63
CA LEU A 474 -23.36 -16.84 24.78
C LEU A 474 -23.41 -17.56 26.13
N ARG A 475 -23.99 -18.76 26.23
CA ARG A 475 -23.92 -19.59 27.45
C ARG A 475 -22.50 -20.03 27.78
N THR A 476 -21.64 -20.18 26.76
CA THR A 476 -20.21 -20.50 26.95
C THR A 476 -19.45 -19.29 27.51
N ILE A 477 -19.89 -18.08 27.16
CA ILE A 477 -19.31 -16.81 27.62
C ILE A 477 -19.86 -16.41 29.01
N TYR A 478 -21.16 -16.57 29.24
CA TYR A 478 -21.85 -16.19 30.47
C TYR A 478 -22.59 -17.39 31.08
N PRO A 479 -21.87 -18.32 31.73
CA PRO A 479 -22.46 -19.57 32.24
C PRO A 479 -23.52 -19.35 33.33
N ASN A 480 -23.46 -18.22 34.03
CA ASN A 480 -24.37 -17.88 35.13
C ASN A 480 -25.54 -16.96 34.71
N ALA A 481 -25.67 -16.67 33.42
CA ALA A 481 -26.68 -15.73 32.95
C ALA A 481 -28.08 -16.35 32.93
N VAL A 482 -29.06 -15.60 33.40
CA VAL A 482 -30.47 -16.04 33.44
C VAL A 482 -31.18 -15.57 32.17
N CYS A 483 -31.91 -16.48 31.53
CA CYS A 483 -32.68 -16.19 30.31
C CYS A 483 -34.15 -15.99 30.66
N GLU A 484 -34.74 -14.88 30.23
CA GLU A 484 -36.17 -14.60 30.39
C GLU A 484 -36.78 -14.14 29.04
N PRO A 485 -37.75 -14.89 28.46
CA PRO A 485 -38.21 -16.22 28.87
C PRO A 485 -37.20 -17.33 28.55
N GLU A 486 -37.32 -18.46 29.25
CA GLU A 486 -36.49 -19.63 28.98
C GLU A 486 -36.78 -20.18 27.57
N LEU A 487 -35.73 -20.28 26.74
CA LEU A 487 -35.83 -20.84 25.39
C LEU A 487 -35.41 -22.32 25.40
N VAL A 488 -36.27 -23.17 24.84
CA VAL A 488 -35.93 -24.55 24.50
C VAL A 488 -35.43 -24.56 23.05
N LEU A 489 -34.12 -24.73 22.87
CA LEU A 489 -33.51 -24.75 21.54
C LEU A 489 -33.80 -26.09 20.83
N PRO A 490 -34.01 -26.10 19.50
CA PRO A 490 -34.12 -27.34 18.73
C PRO A 490 -32.84 -28.20 18.79
N ASP A 491 -32.98 -29.52 18.68
CA ASP A 491 -31.85 -30.48 18.69
C ASP A 491 -30.79 -30.17 17.60
N SER A 492 -31.20 -29.58 16.47
CA SER A 492 -30.30 -29.17 15.37
C SER A 492 -29.31 -28.07 15.77
N MET A 493 -29.64 -27.23 16.77
CA MET A 493 -28.75 -26.17 17.26
C MET A 493 -27.80 -26.65 18.37
N HIS A 494 -27.99 -27.85 18.91
CA HIS A 494 -27.10 -28.43 19.92
C HIS A 494 -25.78 -28.96 19.35
N GLY A 495 -25.62 -29.02 18.02
CA GLY A 495 -24.46 -29.62 17.35
C GLY A 495 -23.18 -28.79 17.32
N LYS A 496 -23.24 -27.48 17.61
CA LYS A 496 -22.08 -26.58 17.53
C LYS A 496 -21.50 -26.34 18.93
N THR A 497 -20.46 -27.10 19.28
CA THR A 497 -19.70 -26.89 20.52
C THR A 497 -18.80 -25.67 20.36
N TRP A 498 -18.97 -24.68 21.24
CA TRP A 498 -18.13 -23.49 21.28
C TRP A 498 -17.04 -23.65 22.34
N GLU A 499 -15.81 -23.29 21.97
CA GLU A 499 -14.76 -23.01 22.94
C GLU A 499 -14.91 -21.54 23.38
N ARG A 500 -14.60 -21.25 24.65
CA ARG A 500 -14.88 -19.93 25.24
C ARG A 500 -14.14 -18.81 24.51
N THR A 501 -12.88 -19.02 24.16
CA THR A 501 -12.04 -18.03 23.48
C THR A 501 -12.57 -17.73 22.08
N ASP A 502 -12.99 -18.76 21.33
CA ASP A 502 -13.63 -18.60 20.02
C ASP A 502 -14.98 -17.88 20.11
N ALA A 503 -15.81 -18.19 21.11
CA ALA A 503 -17.10 -17.53 21.32
C ALA A 503 -16.94 -16.02 21.61
N ILE A 504 -15.96 -15.65 22.46
CA ILE A 504 -15.66 -14.24 22.75
C ILE A 504 -15.16 -13.52 21.50
N ARG A 505 -14.31 -14.18 20.69
CA ARG A 505 -13.83 -13.61 19.43
C ARG A 505 -14.96 -13.29 18.46
N GLU A 506 -15.90 -14.20 18.28
CA GLU A 506 -17.09 -13.97 17.44
C GLU A 506 -17.98 -12.85 17.97
N LEU A 507 -18.15 -12.77 19.29
CA LEU A 507 -18.94 -11.71 19.92
C LEU A 507 -18.28 -10.33 19.71
N VAL A 508 -16.97 -10.24 19.90
CA VAL A 508 -16.20 -9.01 19.65
C VAL A 508 -16.23 -8.66 18.16
N ARG A 509 -16.17 -9.65 17.26
CA ARG A 509 -16.28 -9.44 15.80
C ARG A 509 -17.60 -8.77 15.42
N GLY A 510 -18.72 -9.32 15.89
CA GLY A 510 -20.05 -8.75 15.64
C GLY A 510 -20.18 -7.33 16.20
N ARG A 511 -19.64 -7.09 17.40
CA ARG A 511 -19.58 -5.74 17.98
C ARG A 511 -18.76 -4.77 17.14
N MET A 512 -17.65 -5.23 16.58
CA MET A 512 -16.78 -4.41 15.73
C MET A 512 -17.33 -4.15 14.32
N GLU A 513 -18.43 -4.81 13.93
CA GLU A 513 -19.15 -4.47 12.69
C GLU A 513 -20.00 -3.20 12.79
N VAL A 514 -20.35 -2.76 13.99
CA VAL A 514 -21.27 -1.64 14.20
C VAL A 514 -20.65 -0.52 15.04
N CYS A 515 -19.57 -0.81 15.76
CA CYS A 515 -18.86 0.19 16.56
C CYS A 515 -17.81 0.93 15.74
N GLY A 516 -17.75 2.26 15.93
CA GLY A 516 -16.59 3.05 15.50
C GLY A 516 -15.36 2.79 16.38
N PRO A 517 -14.33 3.68 16.34
CA PRO A 517 -13.14 3.53 17.16
C PRO A 517 -13.49 3.36 18.64
N ILE A 518 -13.06 2.25 19.23
CA ILE A 518 -13.40 1.86 20.61
C ILE A 518 -12.14 1.40 21.35
N THR A 519 -12.12 1.62 22.67
CA THR A 519 -11.05 1.15 23.55
C THR A 519 -11.38 -0.21 24.16
N ILE A 520 -10.35 -0.92 24.62
CA ILE A 520 -10.54 -2.19 25.34
C ILE A 520 -11.41 -1.98 26.59
N SER A 521 -11.21 -0.87 27.31
CA SER A 521 -11.99 -0.55 28.52
C SER A 521 -13.48 -0.37 28.21
N GLU A 522 -13.82 0.32 27.12
CA GLU A 522 -15.22 0.48 26.70
C GLU A 522 -15.84 -0.87 26.31
N LEU A 523 -15.12 -1.72 25.58
CA LEU A 523 -15.60 -3.08 25.25
C LEU A 523 -15.77 -3.97 26.49
N THR A 524 -14.85 -3.86 27.44
CA THR A 524 -14.89 -4.56 28.74
C THR A 524 -16.18 -4.16 29.48
N ASP A 525 -16.49 -2.87 29.53
CA ASP A 525 -17.69 -2.36 30.18
C ASP A 525 -18.96 -2.76 29.42
N VAL A 526 -18.98 -2.61 28.08
CA VAL A 526 -20.14 -2.91 27.24
C VAL A 526 -20.50 -4.40 27.31
N LEU A 527 -19.52 -5.30 27.20
CA LEU A 527 -19.75 -6.75 27.16
C LEU A 527 -19.69 -7.41 28.55
N VAL A 528 -19.27 -6.71 29.61
CA VAL A 528 -19.12 -7.29 30.96
C VAL A 528 -18.19 -8.51 30.94
N LEU A 529 -17.00 -8.34 30.36
CA LEU A 529 -15.95 -9.37 30.24
C LEU A 529 -14.65 -8.90 30.89
N GLU A 530 -13.71 -9.81 31.11
CA GLU A 530 -12.40 -9.43 31.63
C GLU A 530 -11.54 -8.77 30.55
N HIS A 531 -10.70 -7.82 30.95
CA HIS A 531 -9.82 -7.08 30.05
C HIS A 531 -8.90 -8.00 29.23
N SER A 532 -8.38 -9.06 29.86
CA SER A 532 -7.54 -10.09 29.24
C SER A 532 -8.25 -10.86 28.14
N GLU A 533 -9.55 -11.14 28.30
CA GLU A 533 -10.35 -11.87 27.32
C GLU A 533 -10.64 -11.01 26.08
N ILE A 534 -10.94 -9.72 26.29
CA ILE A 534 -11.13 -8.77 25.18
C ILE A 534 -9.82 -8.52 24.44
N ASP A 535 -8.71 -8.35 25.15
CA ASP A 535 -7.39 -8.14 24.53
C ASP A 535 -6.99 -9.37 23.68
N ALA A 536 -7.16 -10.59 24.19
CA ALA A 536 -6.91 -11.82 23.43
C ALA A 536 -7.80 -11.93 22.18
N ALA A 537 -9.09 -11.57 22.28
CA ALA A 537 -10.01 -11.59 21.15
C ALA A 537 -9.65 -10.54 20.08
N LEU A 538 -9.29 -9.32 20.49
CA LEU A 538 -8.86 -8.26 19.57
C LEU A 538 -7.54 -8.60 18.89
N LEU A 539 -6.57 -9.19 19.62
CA LEU A 539 -5.31 -9.66 19.03
C LEU A 539 -5.54 -10.75 17.98
N ALA A 540 -6.45 -11.69 18.24
CA ALA A 540 -6.84 -12.70 17.27
C ALA A 540 -7.49 -12.08 16.02
N LEU A 541 -8.42 -11.14 16.20
CA LEU A 541 -9.06 -10.41 15.09
C LEU A 541 -8.08 -9.51 14.33
N GLU A 542 -7.08 -8.95 14.99
CA GLU A 542 -5.99 -8.18 14.38
C GLU A 542 -5.13 -9.09 13.49
N SER A 543 -4.78 -10.30 13.98
CA SER A 543 -4.08 -11.30 13.18
C SER A 543 -4.89 -11.78 11.95
N GLU A 544 -6.22 -11.79 12.06
CA GLU A 544 -7.14 -12.08 10.94
C GLU A 544 -7.33 -10.86 10.01
N GLY A 545 -6.90 -9.67 10.42
CA GLY A 545 -7.05 -8.42 9.65
C GLY A 545 -8.41 -7.77 9.72
N PHE A 546 -9.26 -8.24 10.63
CA PHE A 546 -10.59 -7.69 10.80
C PHE A 546 -10.55 -6.32 11.51
N VAL A 547 -9.62 -6.15 12.45
CA VAL A 547 -9.46 -4.94 13.26
C VAL A 547 -8.07 -4.34 13.08
N LEU A 548 -7.97 -3.01 13.09
CA LEU A 548 -6.72 -2.27 13.16
C LEU A 548 -6.58 -1.55 14.49
N ARG A 549 -5.34 -1.48 14.99
CA ARG A 549 -4.97 -0.75 16.20
C ARG A 549 -4.30 0.59 15.87
N GLY A 550 -4.72 1.67 16.52
CA GLY A 550 -4.04 2.96 16.37
C GLY A 550 -4.36 3.98 17.46
N LYS A 551 -3.89 5.22 17.26
CA LYS A 551 -4.09 6.35 18.16
C LYS A 551 -4.85 7.45 17.43
N PHE A 552 -6.16 7.55 17.65
CA PHE A 552 -7.04 8.49 16.95
C PHE A 552 -7.83 9.32 17.97
N HIS A 553 -7.24 10.37 18.54
CA HIS A 553 -8.00 11.31 19.38
C HIS A 553 -7.55 12.77 19.19
N PRO A 554 -8.48 13.73 19.04
CA PRO A 554 -8.18 15.17 18.99
C PRO A 554 -7.73 15.80 20.33
N ASP A 555 -7.97 15.17 21.48
CA ASP A 555 -8.05 15.87 22.78
C ASP A 555 -6.83 15.71 23.70
N THR A 556 -5.69 15.21 23.20
CA THR A 556 -4.44 15.15 23.99
C THR A 556 -3.41 16.23 23.63
N ALA A 557 -3.81 17.26 22.88
CA ALA A 557 -3.03 18.48 22.72
C ALA A 557 -3.29 19.43 23.91
N GLY A 558 -2.74 19.14 25.09
CA GLY A 558 -2.73 20.14 26.16
C GLY A 558 -2.57 19.64 27.59
N VAL A 559 -1.44 19.01 27.93
CA VAL A 559 -0.84 19.20 29.27
C VAL A 559 0.68 19.09 29.12
N GLY A 560 1.38 20.22 29.30
CA GLY A 560 2.83 20.31 29.22
C GLY A 560 3.53 19.51 30.32
N ILE A 561 4.66 18.89 29.98
CA ILE A 561 5.58 18.31 30.95
C ILE A 561 6.87 19.13 30.94
N GLY A 562 6.97 20.02 31.92
CA GLY A 562 8.23 20.66 32.30
C GLY A 562 9.25 19.61 32.76
N GLY A 563 10.52 19.86 32.44
CA GLY A 563 11.60 18.91 32.61
C GLY A 563 11.93 18.52 34.04
N ALA A 564 12.48 17.30 34.18
CA ALA A 564 13.46 16.97 35.20
C ALA A 564 14.34 15.82 34.69
N SER A 565 15.65 16.02 34.71
CA SER A 565 16.67 15.06 34.31
C SER A 565 16.91 13.98 35.36
N GLY A 566 17.27 12.78 34.91
CA GLY A 566 18.16 11.87 35.64
C GLY A 566 17.56 10.54 36.11
N ALA A 567 18.32 9.47 35.88
CA ALA A 567 18.22 8.10 36.43
C ALA A 567 17.39 7.04 35.65
N CYS A 568 18.15 6.28 34.84
CA CYS A 568 18.17 4.81 34.67
C CYS A 568 16.95 3.96 35.12
N GLY A 569 16.43 3.16 34.17
CA GLY A 569 15.98 1.77 34.40
C GLY A 569 14.64 1.54 35.10
N ARG A 570 13.69 0.96 34.34
CA ARG A 570 12.38 0.41 34.79
C ARG A 570 11.35 1.47 35.23
N LEU A 571 10.57 1.98 34.28
CA LEU A 571 9.16 2.43 34.43
C LEU A 571 8.78 3.24 33.17
N ARG A 572 8.47 2.55 32.06
CA ARG A 572 7.76 3.13 30.91
C ARG A 572 6.54 2.27 30.59
N SER A 573 5.57 2.25 31.51
CA SER A 573 4.23 1.70 31.28
C SER A 573 3.10 2.63 31.75
N ARG A 574 3.42 3.89 32.10
CA ARG A 574 2.42 4.89 32.52
C ARG A 574 2.73 6.23 31.85
N MET A 575 2.22 6.40 30.62
CA MET A 575 1.88 7.66 29.93
C MET A 575 1.73 7.41 28.43
N ALA A 576 0.94 6.38 28.07
CA ALA A 576 0.42 6.20 26.73
C ALA A 576 -1.11 6.18 26.88
N GLY A 577 -1.82 7.03 26.13
CA GLY A 577 -3.28 6.97 26.07
C GLY A 577 -3.76 5.58 25.60
N PRO A 578 -5.00 5.19 25.90
CA PRO A 578 -5.52 3.88 25.54
C PRO A 578 -5.47 3.66 24.01
N ALA A 579 -5.12 2.45 23.59
CA ALA A 579 -5.16 2.09 22.17
C ALA A 579 -6.61 1.98 21.70
N LEU A 580 -6.89 2.52 20.51
CA LEU A 580 -8.18 2.43 19.85
C LEU A 580 -8.16 1.34 18.78
N PHE A 581 -9.27 0.64 18.67
CA PHE A 581 -9.51 -0.45 17.73
C PHE A 581 -10.72 -0.12 16.86
N PHE A 582 -10.65 -0.43 15.57
CA PHE A 582 -11.75 -0.23 14.62
C PHE A 582 -11.65 -1.23 13.45
N ARG A 583 -12.77 -1.43 12.73
CA ARG A 583 -12.82 -2.34 11.57
C ARG A 583 -11.93 -1.85 10.43
N SER A 584 -11.06 -2.73 9.91
CA SER A 584 -10.07 -2.39 8.88
C SER A 584 -10.68 -1.73 7.63
N GLY A 585 -11.85 -2.19 7.18
CA GLY A 585 -12.58 -1.64 6.03
C GLY A 585 -13.17 -0.24 6.21
N TRP A 586 -13.17 0.33 7.42
CA TRP A 586 -13.78 1.64 7.68
C TRP A 586 -12.82 2.82 7.55
N LEU A 587 -11.50 2.58 7.55
CA LEU A 587 -10.54 3.69 7.44
C LEU A 587 -10.76 4.49 6.15
N GLY A 588 -10.99 3.80 5.04
CA GLY A 588 -11.27 4.42 3.75
C GLY A 588 -12.59 5.20 3.70
N THR A 589 -13.65 4.72 4.37
CA THR A 589 -14.95 5.42 4.43
C THR A 589 -14.91 6.64 5.35
N PHE A 590 -14.20 6.59 6.48
CA PHE A 590 -13.99 7.76 7.34
C PHE A 590 -13.31 8.90 6.55
N GLU A 591 -12.33 8.58 5.70
CA GLU A 591 -11.69 9.60 4.87
C GLU A 591 -12.57 10.09 3.72
N HIS A 592 -13.34 9.20 3.07
CA HIS A 592 -14.26 9.58 1.99
C HIS A 592 -15.39 10.50 2.47
N ALA A 593 -15.92 10.25 3.68
CA ALA A 593 -16.89 11.10 4.35
C ALA A 593 -16.33 12.49 4.70
N ALA A 594 -15.09 12.57 5.18
CA ALA A 594 -14.40 13.84 5.43
C ALA A 594 -14.15 14.63 4.13
N LYS A 595 -13.91 13.94 3.00
CA LYS A 595 -13.70 14.55 1.67
C LYS A 595 -14.96 15.26 1.15
N PHE A 596 -16.14 14.63 1.23
CA PHE A 596 -17.40 15.20 0.69
C PHE A 596 -17.80 16.54 1.35
N LYS A 597 -17.51 16.68 2.64
CA LYS A 597 -17.85 17.89 3.41
C LYS A 597 -16.94 19.06 3.04
N ARG A 598 -15.64 18.83 2.80
CA ARG A 598 -14.69 19.89 2.42
C ARG A 598 -14.96 20.47 1.03
N THR A 599 -15.40 19.65 0.06
CA THR A 599 -15.84 20.14 -1.26
C THR A 599 -17.12 20.96 -1.17
N SER A 600 -18.08 20.59 -0.32
CA SER A 600 -19.31 21.36 -0.11
C SER A 600 -19.09 22.70 0.62
N ILE A 601 -18.18 22.75 1.60
CA ILE A 601 -17.82 24.00 2.30
C ILE A 601 -16.99 24.93 1.37
N GLY A 602 -16.12 24.35 0.53
CA GLY A 602 -15.39 25.09 -0.51
C GLY A 602 -16.32 25.72 -1.56
N ALA A 603 -17.38 25.02 -1.97
CA ALA A 603 -18.36 25.53 -2.92
C ALA A 603 -19.17 26.73 -2.36
N VAL A 604 -19.55 26.68 -1.07
CA VAL A 604 -20.28 27.78 -0.40
C VAL A 604 -19.37 28.99 -0.13
N ALA A 605 -18.08 28.76 0.16
CA ALA A 605 -17.09 29.83 0.32
C ALA A 605 -16.76 30.53 -1.03
N ASP A 606 -16.76 29.79 -2.14
CA ASP A 606 -16.46 30.32 -3.48
C ASP A 606 -17.65 31.11 -4.08
N GLU A 607 -18.90 30.71 -3.78
CA GLU A 607 -20.09 31.52 -4.09
C GLU A 607 -20.13 32.83 -3.29
N SER A 608 -19.72 32.79 -2.03
CA SER A 608 -19.62 33.98 -1.16
C SER A 608 -18.55 34.96 -1.66
N ASN A 609 -17.40 34.44 -2.12
CA ASN A 609 -16.31 35.27 -2.68
C ASN A 609 -16.64 35.82 -4.08
N ARG A 610 -17.37 35.08 -4.92
CA ARG A 610 -17.89 35.59 -6.21
C ARG A 610 -18.89 36.73 -6.01
N ALA A 611 -19.75 36.65 -5.00
CA ALA A 611 -20.70 37.73 -4.66
C ALA A 611 -20.00 39.00 -4.14
N LEU A 612 -18.87 38.87 -3.44
CA LEU A 612 -18.04 39.98 -2.96
C LEU A 612 -17.19 40.62 -4.08
N SER A 613 -16.71 39.83 -5.04
CA SER A 613 -15.98 40.31 -6.22
C SER A 613 -16.90 41.10 -7.18
N ALA A 614 -18.13 40.62 -7.41
CA ALA A 614 -19.12 41.31 -8.25
C ALA A 614 -19.55 42.68 -7.69
N ARG A 615 -19.53 42.86 -6.36
CA ARG A 615 -19.83 44.16 -5.71
C ARG A 615 -18.66 45.16 -5.75
N LYS A 616 -17.41 44.70 -5.91
CA LYS A 616 -16.23 45.58 -6.04
C LYS A 616 -16.01 46.08 -7.48
N SER A 617 -16.34 45.29 -8.49
CA SER A 617 -16.22 45.70 -9.91
C SER A 617 -17.27 46.72 -10.37
N CYS A 618 -18.36 46.93 -9.61
CA CYS A 618 -19.40 47.90 -9.95
C CYS A 618 -19.16 49.32 -9.39
N ARG A 619 -18.02 49.57 -8.70
CA ARG A 619 -17.68 50.86 -8.07
C ARG A 619 -16.55 51.65 -8.75
N LEU A 620 -16.02 51.20 -9.88
CA LEU A 620 -14.87 51.81 -10.57
C LEU A 620 -15.16 52.35 -11.98
N ALA A 621 -16.42 52.64 -12.32
CA ALA A 621 -16.79 53.25 -13.60
C ALA A 621 -17.78 54.40 -13.42
N ARG A 622 -17.35 55.50 -12.77
CA ARG A 622 -17.94 56.85 -12.92
C ARG A 622 -16.85 57.90 -12.68
N VAL A 623 -16.37 58.52 -13.75
CA VAL A 623 -15.70 59.83 -13.73
C VAL A 623 -16.47 60.74 -14.68
N ASP A 624 -16.82 61.92 -14.17
CA ASP A 624 -17.70 62.94 -14.74
C ASP A 624 -17.08 63.74 -15.92
N PRO A 625 -17.88 64.52 -16.67
CA PRO A 625 -17.63 64.94 -18.04
C PRO A 625 -17.05 66.36 -18.20
N ALA A 626 -16.67 66.66 -19.45
CA ALA A 626 -16.53 67.97 -20.11
C ALA A 626 -15.11 68.57 -20.21
N GLU A 627 -14.60 68.64 -21.45
CA GLU A 627 -13.95 69.78 -22.14
C GLU A 627 -13.42 69.25 -23.50
N LEU A 628 -14.15 69.46 -24.61
CA LEU A 628 -14.02 70.56 -25.60
C LEU A 628 -12.75 70.51 -26.49
N GLY A 629 -12.95 70.02 -27.72
CA GLY A 629 -12.59 70.70 -28.97
C GLY A 629 -11.13 70.84 -29.41
N ASN A 630 -10.70 70.02 -30.38
CA ASN A 630 -10.44 70.38 -31.78
C ASN A 630 -9.91 69.18 -32.57
#